data_AF-A0A2H5ZKJ4-F1
#
_entry.id   AF-A0A2H5ZKJ4-F1
#
_cell.length_a   1.000
_cell.length_b   1.000
_cell.length_c   1.000
_cell.angle_alpha   90.00
_cell.angle_beta   90.00
_cell.angle_gamma   90.00
#
_symmetry.space_group_name_H-M   'P 1'
#
loop_
_entity.id
_entity.type
_entity.pdbx_description
1 polymer ?
#
loop_
_entity_poly.entity_id
_entity_poly.type
_entity_poly.pdbx_seq_one_letter_code
_entity_poly.pdbx_strand_id
1 'polypeptide(L)'
;MARLLPSQRKHKILLALASGLIGLLAAHAIWGHYGLLHLRALERQQEQLEGRLFQLHRENERLRSHLERIERDDLYLEQVVRERFGLVGPNEILVEFATPTPSATP
;
A
#
# COMPACT_ATOMS: atom_id res chain seq x y z
N MET A 1 -11.26 -26.96 -75.31
CA MET A 1 -10.45 -27.85 -74.45
C MET A 1 -9.93 -27.07 -73.27
N ALA A 2 -9.98 -27.69 -72.09
CA ALA A 2 -10.03 -27.07 -70.77
C ALA A 2 -8.86 -26.11 -70.44
N ARG A 3 -9.21 -24.89 -70.01
CA ARG A 3 -8.29 -23.95 -69.36
C ARG A 3 -8.62 -23.91 -67.86
N LEU A 4 -8.41 -25.03 -67.18
CA LEU A 4 -8.48 -25.11 -65.73
C LEU A 4 -7.06 -24.98 -65.21
N LEU A 5 -6.71 -23.85 -64.57
CA LEU A 5 -5.62 -23.68 -63.57
C LEU A 5 -5.17 -22.20 -63.51
N PRO A 6 -5.93 -21.32 -62.82
CA PRO A 6 -5.28 -20.24 -62.07
C PRO A 6 -5.81 -20.10 -60.62
N SER A 7 -6.47 -21.14 -60.09
CA SER A 7 -7.10 -21.12 -58.76
C SER A 7 -6.10 -21.29 -57.61
N GLN A 8 -5.08 -22.14 -57.76
CA GLN A 8 -4.19 -22.56 -56.67
C GLN A 8 -3.33 -21.42 -56.09
N ARG A 9 -2.85 -20.49 -56.93
CA ARG A 9 -2.04 -19.35 -56.46
C ARG A 9 -2.86 -18.37 -55.63
N LYS A 10 -4.12 -18.12 -56.03
CA LYS A 10 -5.03 -17.24 -55.29
C LYS A 10 -5.38 -17.80 -53.91
N HIS A 11 -5.62 -19.11 -53.82
CA HIS A 11 -5.88 -19.78 -52.53
C HIS A 11 -4.67 -19.74 -51.61
N LYS A 12 -3.44 -19.96 -52.12
CA LYS A 12 -2.22 -19.82 -51.33
C LYS A 12 -2.01 -18.40 -50.79
N ILE A 13 -2.31 -17.38 -51.60
CA ILE A 13 -2.25 -15.97 -51.17
C ILE A 13 -3.31 -15.68 -50.11
N LEU A 14 -4.55 -16.14 -50.32
CA LEU A 14 -5.64 -16.01 -49.34
C LEU A 14 -5.31 -16.69 -48.02
N LEU A 15 -4.73 -17.90 -48.05
CA LEU A 15 -4.30 -18.63 -46.86
C LEU A 15 -3.16 -17.90 -46.14
N ALA A 16 -2.17 -17.38 -46.87
CA ALA A 16 -1.08 -16.61 -46.28
C ALA A 16 -1.59 -15.31 -45.64
N LEU A 17 -2.55 -14.62 -46.28
CA LEU A 17 -3.15 -13.41 -45.75
C LEU A 17 -3.97 -13.71 -44.48
N ALA A 18 -4.75 -14.80 -44.49
CA ALA A 18 -5.52 -15.25 -43.34
C ALA A 18 -4.62 -15.67 -42.18
N SER A 19 -3.53 -16.41 -42.45
CA SER A 19 -2.55 -16.78 -41.42
C SER A 19 -1.84 -15.54 -40.85
N GLY A 20 -1.50 -14.56 -41.69
CA GLY A 20 -0.92 -13.29 -41.26
C GLY A 20 -1.87 -12.50 -40.36
N LEU A 21 -3.16 -12.44 -40.71
CA LEU A 21 -4.17 -11.77 -39.92
C LEU A 21 -4.39 -12.46 -38.56
N ILE A 22 -4.47 -13.79 -38.54
CA ILE A 22 -4.57 -14.57 -37.30
C ILE A 22 -3.33 -14.35 -36.42
N GLY A 23 -2.13 -14.37 -37.01
CA GLY A 23 -0.88 -14.09 -36.30
C GLY A 23 -0.84 -12.68 -35.72
N LEU A 24 -1.31 -11.68 -36.46
CA LEU A 24 -1.39 -10.30 -35.99
C LEU A 24 -2.40 -10.16 -34.83
N LEU A 25 -3.57 -10.79 -34.93
CA LEU A 25 -4.57 -10.80 -33.87
C LEU A 25 -4.07 -11.52 -32.62
N ALA A 26 -3.36 -12.65 -32.77
CA ALA A 26 -2.74 -13.36 -31.65
C ALA A 26 -1.64 -12.52 -31.00
N ALA A 27 -0.77 -11.89 -31.80
CA ALA A 27 0.25 -10.98 -31.29
C ALA A 27 -0.39 -9.80 -30.56
N HIS A 28 -1.45 -9.19 -31.11
CA HIS A 28 -2.19 -8.12 -30.44
C HIS A 28 -2.87 -8.64 -29.16
N ALA A 29 -3.41 -9.84 -29.12
CA ALA A 29 -4.00 -10.40 -27.91
C ALA A 29 -2.95 -10.64 -26.80
N ILE A 30 -1.72 -10.97 -27.17
CA ILE A 30 -0.61 -11.21 -26.23
C ILE A 30 0.05 -9.89 -25.79
N TRP A 31 0.27 -8.96 -26.73
CA TRP A 31 0.97 -7.68 -26.52
C TRP A 31 0.05 -6.50 -26.22
N GLY A 32 -1.26 -6.66 -26.44
CA GLY A 32 -2.27 -5.65 -26.17
C GLY A 32 -2.34 -5.36 -24.69
N HIS A 33 -2.74 -4.14 -24.36
CA HIS A 33 -2.77 -3.57 -23.01
C HIS A 33 -3.54 -4.41 -21.96
N TYR A 34 -4.31 -5.42 -22.41
CA TYR A 34 -5.10 -6.37 -21.60
C TYR A 34 -4.65 -7.85 -21.77
N GLY A 35 -3.47 -8.11 -22.31
CA GLY A 35 -2.96 -9.48 -22.50
C GLY A 35 -2.63 -10.18 -21.18
N LEU A 36 -2.33 -11.49 -21.24
CA LEU A 36 -1.99 -12.37 -20.10
C LEU A 36 -0.95 -11.79 -19.13
N LEU A 37 -0.06 -10.92 -19.61
CA LEU A 37 0.92 -10.21 -18.78
C LEU A 37 0.27 -9.19 -17.84
N HIS A 38 -0.77 -8.49 -18.28
CA HIS A 38 -1.53 -7.56 -17.44
C HIS A 38 -2.30 -8.30 -16.36
N LEU A 39 -2.87 -9.46 -16.68
CA LEU A 39 -3.56 -10.31 -15.70
C LEU A 39 -2.60 -10.75 -14.57
N ARG A 40 -1.40 -11.21 -14.93
CA ARG A 40 -0.36 -11.55 -13.93
C ARG A 40 0.17 -10.36 -13.16
N ALA A 41 0.26 -9.18 -13.80
CA ALA A 41 0.64 -7.96 -13.10
C ALA A 41 -0.42 -7.56 -12.07
N LEU A 42 -1.70 -7.72 -12.42
CA LEU A 42 -2.83 -7.41 -11.56
C LEU A 42 -2.93 -8.39 -10.39
N GLU A 43 -2.74 -9.69 -10.62
CA GLU A 43 -2.63 -10.71 -9.56
C GLU A 43 -1.51 -10.36 -8.57
N ARG A 44 -0.32 -10.00 -9.06
CA ARG A 44 0.79 -9.58 -8.20
C ARG A 44 0.48 -8.29 -7.42
N GLN A 45 -0.21 -7.33 -8.03
CA GLN A 45 -0.63 -6.13 -7.32
C GLN A 45 -1.63 -6.46 -6.22
N GLN A 46 -2.56 -7.37 -6.49
CA GLN A 46 -3.54 -7.83 -5.51
C GLN A 46 -2.85 -8.50 -4.31
N GLU A 47 -1.92 -9.43 -4.54
CA GLU A 47 -1.15 -10.08 -3.46
C GLU A 47 -0.36 -9.05 -2.63
N GLN A 48 0.25 -8.04 -3.26
CA GLN A 48 0.97 -6.98 -2.55
C GLN A 48 0.04 -6.09 -1.71
N LEU A 49 -1.18 -5.84 -2.18
CA LEU A 49 -2.19 -5.07 -1.47
C LEU A 49 -2.72 -5.85 -0.26
N GLU A 50 -2.99 -7.15 -0.43
CA GLU A 50 -3.42 -8.04 0.65
C GLU A 50 -2.33 -8.16 1.74
N GLY A 51 -1.06 -8.30 1.35
CA GLY A 51 0.06 -8.29 2.30
C GLY A 51 0.17 -6.98 3.09
N ARG A 52 -0.05 -5.84 2.43
CA ARG A 52 -0.07 -4.53 3.10
C ARG A 52 -1.26 -4.38 4.04
N LEU A 53 -2.44 -4.84 3.64
CA LEU A 53 -3.63 -4.85 4.50
C LEU A 53 -3.37 -5.68 5.75
N PHE A 54 -2.80 -6.87 5.62
CA PHE A 54 -2.46 -7.71 6.76
C PHE A 54 -1.50 -7.02 7.74
N GLN A 55 -0.44 -6.38 7.21
CA GLN A 55 0.51 -5.63 8.04
C GLN A 55 -0.17 -4.45 8.77
N LEU A 56 -0.94 -3.64 8.04
CA LEU A 56 -1.68 -2.52 8.64
C LEU A 56 -2.67 -2.98 9.69
N HIS A 57 -3.37 -4.10 9.47
CA HIS A 57 -4.34 -4.61 10.42
C HIS A 57 -3.65 -5.04 11.72
N ARG A 58 -2.53 -5.75 11.61
CA ARG A 58 -1.72 -6.17 12.77
C ARG A 58 -1.15 -4.98 13.54
N GLU A 59 -0.71 -3.93 12.83
CA GLU A 59 -0.23 -2.70 13.46
C GLU A 59 -1.36 -1.95 14.16
N ASN A 60 -2.55 -1.90 13.54
CA ASN A 60 -3.73 -1.29 14.15
C ASN A 60 -4.15 -2.03 15.42
N GLU A 61 -4.19 -3.37 15.41
CA GLU A 61 -4.48 -4.17 16.61
C GLU A 61 -3.45 -3.94 17.73
N ARG A 62 -2.16 -3.84 17.38
CA ARG A 62 -1.11 -3.52 18.35
C ARG A 62 -1.30 -2.14 18.96
N LEU A 63 -1.61 -1.13 18.15
CA LEU A 63 -1.86 0.23 18.63
C LEU A 63 -3.13 0.31 19.48
N ARG A 64 -4.20 -0.40 19.10
CA ARG A 64 -5.44 -0.49 19.87
C ARG A 64 -5.21 -1.14 21.22
N SER A 65 -4.50 -2.27 21.26
CA SER A 65 -4.17 -2.93 22.55
C SER A 65 -3.26 -2.08 23.43
N HIS A 66 -2.39 -1.24 22.85
CA HIS A 66 -1.65 -0.24 23.61
C HIS A 66 -2.57 0.87 24.15
N LEU A 67 -3.51 1.37 23.36
CA LEU A 67 -4.50 2.37 23.81
C LEU A 67 -5.40 1.81 24.91
N GLU A 68 -5.91 0.60 24.77
CA GLU A 68 -6.74 -0.06 25.79
C GLU A 68 -5.99 -0.23 27.12
N ARG A 69 -4.67 -0.44 27.08
CA ARG A 69 -3.82 -0.48 28.28
C ARG A 69 -3.63 0.88 28.91
N ILE A 70 -3.54 1.94 28.11
CA ILE A 70 -3.48 3.33 28.61
C ILE A 70 -4.82 3.73 29.24
N GLU A 71 -5.92 3.35 28.61
CA GLU A 71 -7.26 3.81 28.99
C GLU A 71 -7.83 3.04 30.19
N ARG A 72 -7.37 1.81 30.45
CA ARG A 72 -7.83 1.00 31.60
C ARG A 72 -7.04 1.20 32.88
N ASP A 73 -5.90 1.88 32.85
CA ASP A 73 -5.00 1.99 33.99
C ASP A 73 -4.65 3.46 34.24
N ASP A 74 -5.46 4.12 35.07
CA ASP A 74 -5.31 5.54 35.45
C ASP A 74 -3.89 5.84 35.98
N LEU A 75 -3.23 4.86 36.63
CA LEU A 75 -1.86 5.00 37.12
C LEU A 75 -0.83 5.03 35.99
N TYR A 76 -1.04 4.26 34.92
CA TYR A 76 -0.17 4.27 33.75
C TYR A 76 -0.34 5.58 32.96
N LEU A 77 -1.58 6.06 32.82
CA LEU A 77 -1.85 7.36 32.22
C LEU A 77 -1.19 8.50 33.01
N GLU A 78 -1.27 8.48 34.34
CA GLU A 78 -0.60 9.46 35.20
C GLU A 78 0.93 9.42 35.03
N GLN A 79 1.54 8.23 34.94
CA GLN A 79 2.99 8.10 34.67
C GLN A 79 3.39 8.69 33.33
N VAL A 80 2.66 8.39 32.25
CA VAL A 80 2.98 8.91 30.90
C VAL A 80 2.82 10.43 30.86
N VAL A 81 1.81 10.96 31.54
CA VAL A 81 1.56 12.40 31.62
C VAL A 81 2.65 13.12 32.42
N ARG A 82 3.10 12.53 33.54
CA ARG A 82 4.24 13.02 34.33
C ARG A 82 5.53 13.03 33.51
N GLU A 83 5.83 11.96 32.78
CA GLU A 83 7.06 11.86 31.96
C GLU A 83 7.07 12.80 30.75
N ARG A 84 5.96 12.91 30.01
CA ARG A 84 5.92 13.73 28.78
C ARG A 84 5.67 15.21 29.00
N PHE A 85 4.93 15.56 30.05
CA PHE A 85 4.44 16.92 30.24
C PHE A 85 4.88 17.54 31.58
N GLY A 86 5.58 16.80 32.45
CA GLY A 86 6.05 17.31 33.73
C GLY A 86 4.92 17.76 34.67
N LEU A 87 3.70 17.22 34.46
CA LEU A 87 2.51 17.61 35.20
C LEU A 87 2.53 17.01 36.61
N VAL A 88 2.17 17.83 37.59
CA VAL A 88 2.16 17.47 39.02
C VAL A 88 0.76 16.97 39.40
N GLY A 89 0.67 15.90 40.21
CA GLY A 89 -0.62 15.32 40.59
C GLY A 89 -1.50 16.29 41.40
N PRO A 90 -2.82 16.09 41.49
CA PRO A 90 -3.75 17.01 42.17
C PRO A 90 -3.45 17.23 43.67
N ASN A 91 -2.65 16.35 44.31
CA ASN A 91 -2.23 16.44 45.70
C ASN A 91 -0.73 16.77 45.88
N GLU A 92 -0.03 17.20 44.83
CA GLU A 92 1.39 17.55 44.89
C GLU A 92 1.59 19.07 44.70
N ILE A 93 2.49 19.66 45.48
CA ILE A 93 2.78 21.10 45.46
C ILE A 93 4.05 21.33 44.64
N LEU A 94 3.95 22.15 43.58
CA LEU A 94 5.11 22.59 42.82
C LEU A 94 5.92 23.57 43.69
N VAL A 95 7.07 23.13 44.19
CA VAL A 95 8.01 23.98 44.93
C VAL A 95 8.99 24.60 43.95
N GLU A 96 8.67 25.78 43.43
CA GLU A 96 9.64 26.60 42.71
C GLU A 96 10.59 27.27 43.70
N PHE A 97 11.85 26.83 43.70
CA PHE A 97 12.91 27.51 44.42
C PHE A 97 13.28 28.79 43.65
N ALA A 98 12.70 29.93 44.04
CA ALA A 98 13.20 31.21 43.60
C ALA A 98 14.62 31.38 44.13
N THR A 99 15.61 31.36 43.25
CA THR A 99 16.94 31.88 43.57
C THR A 99 16.75 33.35 43.93
N PRO A 100 17.11 33.80 45.14
CA PRO A 100 16.99 35.19 45.50
C PRO A 100 17.83 35.96 44.49
N THR A 101 17.18 36.75 43.63
CA THR A 101 17.85 37.69 42.75
C THR A 101 18.57 38.66 43.69
N PRO A 102 19.92 38.69 43.70
CA PRO A 102 20.63 39.60 44.58
C PRO A 102 20.23 41.01 44.17
N SER A 103 19.54 41.69 45.08
CA SER A 103 19.09 43.07 44.93
C SER A 103 20.30 43.92 44.59
N ALA A 104 20.30 44.50 43.38
CA ALA A 104 21.20 45.59 43.04
C ALA A 104 20.88 46.77 43.97
N THR A 105 21.80 47.04 44.89
CA THR A 105 21.79 48.18 45.81
C THR A 105 21.95 49.50 45.03
N PRO A 106 21.27 50.60 45.42
CA PRO A 106 21.18 51.86 44.66
C PRO A 106 22.51 52.60 44.45
#